data_AF-A0A518C1N3-F1
#
_entry.id   AF-A0A518C1N3-F1
#
_cell.length_a   1.000
_cell.length_b   1.000
_cell.length_c   1.000
_cell.angle_alpha   90.00
_cell.angle_beta   90.00
_cell.angle_gamma   90.00
#
_symmetry.space_group_name_H-M   'P 1'
#
loop_
_entity.id
_entity.type
_entity.pdbx_description
1 polymer ?
#
loop_
_entity_poly.entity_id
_entity_poly.type
_entity_poly.pdbx_seq_one_letter_code
_entity_poly.pdbx_strand_id
1 'polypeptide(L)'
;MSPPFKSPRASTWYGQCMAVLVATFWFVLPAHAQADRLILRDLRLLGNITVIGFDEEGVKVTDNSMIPWHEIELGTVSPDKQADFDRLRKELGDPLFRIHQRLKVGDYAGAREPAETIFDRYKDRDSKVAYMVCQATMWGRLAEGDRAAALEPYFCCLRIMKKSARTSEVTQLPGSRSLDYDKQTGLTSDLLPLFFDRDKAAKALPKASVAATSIGSGAPDGVLVYMAALAIAAENFSQAESWKNRIRSGNPTLKQWPVILTAQSRIQTGDLIGARADLEPLIYSFETWNQPVAWYLMGISGARSSEFLRIENGVLDLLHVPPLFGNDHPELAAAALAETYSALRRIQQPEQAQDIRRQLLLFYGGTTHAEQIRQATQSNSNP
;
A
#
# COMPACT_ATOMS: atom_id res chain seq x y z
N MET A 1 80.92 3.04 -40.39
CA MET A 1 82.26 3.03 -41.01
C MET A 1 82.18 2.19 -42.27
N SER A 2 82.64 2.76 -43.38
CA SER A 2 82.20 2.53 -44.78
C SER A 2 83.09 1.52 -45.56
N PRO A 3 82.98 1.38 -46.90
CA PRO A 3 82.14 0.48 -47.72
C PRO A 3 83.05 -0.44 -48.61
N PRO A 4 82.68 -1.11 -49.76
CA PRO A 4 82.27 -0.44 -51.02
C PRO A 4 81.41 -1.24 -52.07
N PHE A 5 80.73 -0.47 -52.93
CA PHE A 5 80.56 -0.61 -54.40
C PHE A 5 80.28 -1.97 -55.09
N LYS A 6 79.19 -2.00 -55.86
CA LYS A 6 79.24 -2.14 -57.34
C LYS A 6 77.99 -1.53 -58.00
N SER A 7 78.23 -0.95 -59.17
CA SER A 7 77.38 -0.02 -59.92
C SER A 7 76.88 -0.70 -61.23
N PRO A 8 76.26 0.01 -62.21
CA PRO A 8 74.93 -0.29 -62.74
C PRO A 8 74.93 -0.81 -64.19
N ARG A 9 73.87 -1.50 -64.65
CA ARG A 9 73.58 -1.54 -66.09
C ARG A 9 72.07 -1.55 -66.41
N ALA A 10 71.78 -0.68 -67.37
CA ALA A 10 70.52 -0.38 -68.03
C ALA A 10 69.99 -1.53 -68.90
N SER A 11 68.67 -1.53 -69.12
CA SER A 11 68.01 -1.57 -70.45
C SER A 11 66.49 -1.74 -70.23
N THR A 12 65.71 -0.67 -70.36
CA THR A 12 64.78 -0.44 -71.48
C THR A 12 63.86 -1.63 -71.81
N TRP A 13 62.56 -1.53 -71.51
CA TRP A 13 61.52 -1.49 -72.54
C TRP A 13 60.10 -1.24 -72.00
N TYR A 14 59.34 -0.56 -72.85
CA TYR A 14 57.94 -0.17 -72.80
C TYR A 14 56.96 -1.31 -72.49
N GLY A 15 55.80 -0.96 -71.90
CA GLY A 15 54.58 -1.68 -72.24
C GLY A 15 53.50 -1.74 -71.16
N GLN A 16 52.57 -0.79 -71.24
CA GLN A 16 51.12 -1.03 -71.16
C GLN A 16 50.45 -1.45 -69.83
N CYS A 17 49.52 -0.58 -69.44
CA CYS A 17 48.13 -0.92 -69.12
C CYS A 17 47.85 -1.94 -68.01
N MET A 18 47.45 -1.43 -66.84
CA MET A 18 46.12 -1.71 -66.25
C MET A 18 46.08 -1.08 -64.86
N ALA A 19 45.47 0.10 -64.80
CA ALA A 19 44.94 0.65 -63.57
C ALA A 19 43.77 -0.25 -63.14
N VAL A 20 44.04 -1.22 -62.25
CA VAL A 20 42.98 -1.91 -61.51
C VAL A 20 42.72 -1.09 -60.24
N LEU A 21 41.92 -0.04 -60.40
CA LEU A 21 41.15 0.56 -59.32
C LEU A 21 40.16 -0.51 -58.85
N VAL A 22 40.55 -1.35 -57.89
CA VAL A 22 39.59 -2.07 -57.05
C VAL A 22 38.93 -1.01 -56.19
N ALA A 23 37.93 -0.34 -56.77
CA ALA A 23 36.93 0.38 -56.00
C ALA A 23 36.22 -0.66 -55.14
N THR A 24 36.70 -0.85 -53.91
CA THR A 24 35.90 -1.38 -52.81
C THR A 24 34.74 -0.41 -52.62
N PHE A 25 33.72 -0.58 -53.46
CA PHE A 25 32.39 -0.04 -53.28
C PHE A 25 31.86 -0.71 -52.01
N TRP A 26 32.22 -0.14 -50.86
CA TRP A 26 31.49 -0.35 -49.63
C TRP A 26 30.07 0.12 -49.93
N PHE A 27 29.23 -0.82 -50.34
CA PHE A 27 27.79 -0.70 -50.19
C PHE A 27 27.56 -0.53 -48.69
N VAL A 28 27.60 0.72 -48.23
CA VAL A 28 26.89 1.14 -47.03
C VAL A 28 25.43 0.96 -47.40
N LEU A 29 24.94 -0.28 -47.28
CA LEU A 29 23.52 -0.55 -47.21
C LEU A 29 23.03 0.39 -46.10
N PRO A 30 22.12 1.33 -46.38
CA PRO A 30 21.54 2.13 -45.32
C PRO A 30 20.96 1.11 -44.36
N ALA A 31 21.53 1.03 -43.15
CA ALA A 31 20.96 0.25 -42.08
C ALA A 31 19.53 0.76 -42.00
N HIS A 32 18.57 -0.04 -42.49
CA HIS A 32 17.17 0.30 -42.39
C HIS A 32 16.96 0.36 -40.90
N ALA A 33 16.84 1.58 -40.36
CA ALA A 33 16.53 1.81 -38.97
C ALA A 33 15.24 1.02 -38.75
N GLN A 34 15.38 -0.14 -38.12
CA GLN A 34 14.30 -1.08 -38.00
C GLN A 34 13.28 -0.38 -37.11
N ALA A 35 12.14 0.02 -37.68
CA ALA A 35 11.16 0.79 -36.95
C ALA A 35 10.78 0.04 -35.66
N ASP A 36 10.72 0.76 -34.54
CA ASP A 36 10.42 0.16 -33.24
C ASP A 36 9.01 -0.47 -33.28
N ARG A 37 8.85 -1.53 -32.49
CA ARG A 37 7.61 -2.30 -32.41
C ARG A 37 7.32 -2.65 -30.98
N LEU A 38 6.08 -2.46 -30.55
CA LEU A 38 5.58 -2.95 -29.27
C LEU A 38 4.42 -3.92 -29.53
N ILE A 39 4.47 -5.08 -28.88
CA ILE A 39 3.37 -6.04 -28.82
C ILE A 39 2.75 -5.87 -27.44
N LEU A 40 1.47 -5.50 -27.41
CA LEU A 40 0.72 -5.38 -26.17
C LEU A 40 0.20 -6.76 -25.70
N ARG A 41 -0.14 -6.88 -24.43
CA ARG A 41 -0.68 -8.11 -23.82
C ARG A 41 -2.06 -8.49 -24.35
N ASP A 42 -2.78 -7.54 -24.94
CA ASP A 42 -4.01 -7.81 -25.69
C ASP A 42 -3.76 -8.20 -27.17
N LEU A 43 -2.50 -8.49 -27.51
CA LEU A 43 -2.00 -8.89 -28.82
C LEU A 43 -2.07 -7.80 -29.89
N ARG A 44 -2.40 -6.55 -29.53
CA ARG A 44 -2.29 -5.42 -30.47
C ARG A 44 -0.82 -5.14 -30.77
N LEU A 45 -0.50 -5.08 -32.06
CA LEU A 45 0.81 -4.66 -32.55
C LEU A 45 0.81 -3.15 -32.80
N LEU A 46 1.63 -2.44 -32.05
CA LEU A 46 1.98 -1.04 -32.33
C LEU A 46 3.25 -1.04 -33.19
N GLY A 47 3.06 -1.04 -34.51
CA GLY A 47 4.13 -0.97 -35.50
C GLY A 47 4.38 0.46 -35.98
N ASN A 48 5.57 0.71 -36.55
CA ASN A 48 5.98 2.00 -37.10
C ASN A 48 5.95 3.15 -36.06
N ILE A 49 6.16 2.82 -34.79
CA ILE A 49 6.36 3.80 -33.73
C ILE A 49 7.87 4.05 -33.55
N THR A 50 8.21 5.11 -32.82
CA THR A 50 9.57 5.31 -32.34
C THR A 50 9.52 5.52 -30.83
N VAL A 51 10.27 4.70 -30.10
CA VAL A 51 10.42 4.79 -28.66
C VAL A 51 11.39 5.92 -28.35
N ILE A 52 10.82 7.05 -27.95
CA ILE A 52 11.59 8.25 -27.60
C ILE A 52 12.32 8.08 -26.27
N GLY A 53 11.76 7.30 -25.35
CA GLY A 53 12.39 6.93 -24.08
C GLY A 53 11.51 6.01 -23.26
N PHE A 54 12.04 5.50 -22.17
CA PHE A 54 11.28 4.70 -21.20
C PHE A 54 11.86 4.92 -19.81
N ASP A 55 11.00 4.83 -18.81
CA ASP A 55 11.33 4.95 -17.39
C ASP A 55 10.48 3.92 -16.62
N GLU A 56 10.42 4.02 -15.29
CA GLU A 56 9.65 3.09 -14.47
C GLU A 56 8.13 3.20 -14.69
N GLU A 57 7.63 4.28 -15.30
CA GLU A 57 6.19 4.42 -15.58
C GLU A 57 5.78 3.64 -16.83
N GLY A 58 6.66 3.58 -17.82
CA GLY A 58 6.38 2.92 -19.08
C GLY A 58 7.28 3.40 -20.20
N VAL A 59 6.76 3.22 -21.41
CA VAL A 59 7.44 3.51 -22.66
C VAL A 59 6.77 4.69 -23.32
N LYS A 60 7.54 5.77 -23.55
CA LYS A 60 7.11 6.95 -24.29
C LYS A 60 7.37 6.72 -25.77
N VAL A 61 6.35 6.94 -26.59
CA VAL A 61 6.45 6.82 -28.06
C VAL A 61 6.24 8.18 -28.74
N THR A 62 6.45 8.24 -30.06
CA THR A 62 6.51 9.48 -30.86
C THR A 62 5.30 10.41 -30.79
N ASP A 63 4.11 9.89 -30.51
CA ASP A 63 2.90 10.71 -30.29
C ASP A 63 2.82 11.28 -28.86
N ASN A 64 3.88 11.12 -28.07
CA ASN A 64 4.00 11.47 -26.66
C ASN A 64 3.03 10.71 -25.74
N SER A 65 2.41 9.63 -26.22
CA SER A 65 1.66 8.71 -25.37
C SER A 65 2.63 7.88 -24.51
N MET A 66 2.19 7.58 -23.30
CA MET A 66 2.87 6.72 -22.35
C MET A 66 2.17 5.37 -22.32
N ILE A 67 2.85 4.32 -22.74
CA ILE A 67 2.35 2.95 -22.67
C ILE A 67 2.93 2.30 -21.40
N PRO A 68 2.10 1.99 -20.39
CA PRO A 68 2.60 1.47 -19.13
C PRO A 68 3.11 0.03 -19.30
N TRP A 69 4.10 -0.36 -18.49
CA TRP A 69 4.73 -1.68 -18.59
C TRP A 69 3.77 -2.87 -18.44
N HIS A 70 2.65 -2.71 -17.73
CA HIS A 70 1.65 -3.78 -17.59
C HIS A 70 0.89 -4.08 -18.88
N GLU A 71 0.90 -3.17 -19.85
CA GLU A 71 0.26 -3.38 -21.16
C GLU A 71 1.20 -4.03 -22.18
N ILE A 72 2.52 -3.99 -21.94
CA ILE A 72 3.53 -4.44 -22.91
C ILE A 72 3.85 -5.92 -22.68
N GLU A 73 3.66 -6.73 -23.70
CA GLU A 73 4.08 -8.14 -23.72
C GLU A 73 5.52 -8.26 -24.20
N LEU A 74 5.84 -7.65 -25.35
CA LEU A 74 7.16 -7.68 -25.98
C LEU A 74 7.45 -6.36 -26.68
N GLY A 75 8.72 -6.06 -26.92
CA GLY A 75 9.12 -4.89 -27.68
C GLY A 75 10.46 -5.07 -28.37
N THR A 76 10.58 -4.49 -29.56
CA THR A 76 11.83 -4.31 -30.29
C THR A 76 12.06 -2.81 -30.42
N VAL A 77 13.14 -2.33 -29.82
CA VAL A 77 13.56 -0.94 -29.84
C VAL A 77 14.96 -0.82 -30.45
N SER A 78 15.47 0.41 -30.56
CA SER A 78 16.83 0.64 -31.06
C SER A 78 17.87 -0.25 -30.34
N PRO A 79 18.85 -0.84 -31.06
CA PRO A 79 19.77 -1.84 -30.48
C PRO A 79 20.54 -1.37 -29.25
N ASP A 80 20.83 -0.07 -29.16
CA ASP A 80 21.49 0.58 -28.03
C ASP A 80 20.63 0.64 -26.77
N LYS A 81 19.30 0.59 -26.89
CA LYS A 81 18.34 0.65 -25.77
C LYS A 81 17.71 -0.69 -25.42
N GLN A 82 17.83 -1.70 -26.29
CA GLN A 82 17.11 -2.97 -26.16
C GLN A 82 17.40 -3.70 -24.84
N ALA A 83 18.65 -3.73 -24.39
CA ALA A 83 19.01 -4.40 -23.14
C ALA A 83 18.33 -3.79 -21.90
N ASP A 84 18.30 -2.46 -21.82
CA ASP A 84 17.62 -1.76 -20.72
C ASP A 84 16.10 -1.86 -20.81
N PHE A 85 15.55 -1.83 -22.02
CA PHE A 85 14.13 -2.07 -22.25
C PHE A 85 13.70 -3.45 -21.74
N ASP A 86 14.44 -4.51 -22.13
CA ASP A 86 14.13 -5.87 -21.71
C ASP A 86 14.29 -6.07 -20.21
N ARG A 87 15.28 -5.40 -19.60
CA ARG A 87 15.47 -5.39 -18.15
C ARG A 87 14.27 -4.78 -17.44
N LEU A 88 13.83 -3.56 -17.82
CA LEU A 88 12.69 -2.90 -17.18
C LEU A 88 11.37 -3.65 -17.43
N ARG A 89 11.16 -4.17 -18.65
CA ARG A 89 10.00 -5.01 -18.96
C ARG A 89 9.95 -6.23 -18.04
N LYS A 90 11.08 -6.91 -17.84
CA LYS A 90 11.14 -8.10 -16.96
C LYS A 90 10.94 -7.74 -15.49
N GLU A 91 11.59 -6.68 -15.01
CA GLU A 91 11.54 -6.30 -13.60
C GLU A 91 10.21 -5.66 -13.18
N LEU A 92 9.54 -4.93 -14.09
CA LEU A 92 8.34 -4.14 -13.78
C LEU A 92 7.08 -4.68 -14.47
N GLY A 93 7.19 -5.17 -15.70
CA GLY A 93 6.03 -5.55 -16.52
C GLY A 93 5.23 -6.70 -15.93
N ASP A 94 5.88 -7.75 -15.45
CA ASP A 94 5.18 -8.91 -14.86
C ASP A 94 4.52 -8.57 -13.51
N PRO A 95 5.21 -7.95 -12.53
CA PRO A 95 4.57 -7.51 -11.29
C PRO A 95 3.40 -6.54 -11.54
N LEU A 96 3.59 -5.52 -12.38
CA LEU A 96 2.54 -4.55 -12.67
C LEU A 96 1.34 -5.17 -13.38
N PHE A 97 1.57 -6.12 -14.29
CA PHE A 97 0.49 -6.86 -14.93
C PHE A 97 -0.31 -7.68 -13.91
N ARG A 98 0.37 -8.40 -13.01
CA ARG A 98 -0.30 -9.16 -11.95
C ARG A 98 -1.12 -8.26 -11.03
N ILE A 99 -0.56 -7.13 -10.58
CA ILE A 99 -1.27 -6.12 -9.78
C ILE A 99 -2.54 -5.67 -10.53
N HIS A 100 -2.39 -5.28 -11.80
CA HIS A 100 -3.50 -4.79 -12.60
C HIS A 100 -4.63 -5.84 -12.70
N GLN A 101 -4.30 -7.10 -13.00
CA GLN A 101 -5.30 -8.18 -13.09
C GLN A 101 -5.96 -8.46 -11.74
N ARG A 102 -5.20 -8.51 -10.65
CA ARG A 102 -5.71 -8.80 -9.30
C ARG A 102 -6.66 -7.71 -8.81
N LEU A 103 -6.29 -6.44 -8.99
CA LEU A 103 -7.17 -5.31 -8.71
C LEU A 103 -8.45 -5.35 -9.57
N LYS A 104 -8.33 -5.67 -10.87
CA LYS A 104 -9.48 -5.77 -11.78
C LYS A 104 -10.53 -6.78 -11.31
N VAL A 105 -10.10 -7.92 -10.76
CA VAL A 105 -11.00 -8.97 -10.26
C VAL A 105 -11.30 -8.87 -8.76
N GLY A 106 -10.73 -7.88 -8.05
CA GLY A 106 -10.93 -7.68 -6.62
C GLY A 106 -10.18 -8.64 -5.70
N ASP A 107 -9.16 -9.34 -6.19
CA ASP A 107 -8.31 -10.24 -5.40
C ASP A 107 -7.16 -9.46 -4.73
N TYR A 108 -7.48 -8.77 -3.64
CA TYR A 108 -6.52 -7.90 -2.94
C TYR A 108 -5.43 -8.67 -2.21
N ALA A 109 -5.74 -9.83 -1.62
CA ALA A 109 -4.75 -10.70 -1.00
C ALA A 109 -3.71 -11.16 -2.03
N GLY A 110 -4.18 -11.64 -3.21
CA GLY A 110 -3.31 -12.03 -4.32
C GLY A 110 -2.56 -10.88 -4.99
N ALA A 111 -2.91 -9.62 -4.71
CA ALA A 111 -2.16 -8.45 -5.19
C ALA A 111 -0.95 -8.12 -4.30
N ARG A 112 -0.86 -8.66 -3.08
CA ARG A 112 0.17 -8.28 -2.10
C ARG A 112 1.59 -8.56 -2.60
N GLU A 113 1.90 -9.82 -2.90
CA GLU A 113 3.25 -10.25 -3.29
C GLU A 113 3.83 -9.43 -4.47
N PRO A 114 3.11 -9.29 -5.62
CA PRO A 114 3.66 -8.50 -6.73
C PRO A 114 3.75 -7.00 -6.40
N ALA A 115 2.86 -6.45 -5.57
CA ALA A 115 2.92 -5.05 -5.15
C ALA A 115 4.12 -4.77 -4.24
N GLU A 116 4.34 -5.59 -3.21
CA GLU A 116 5.47 -5.45 -2.28
C GLU A 116 6.83 -5.53 -2.99
N THR A 117 6.93 -6.38 -4.03
CA THR A 117 8.16 -6.56 -4.82
C THR A 117 8.66 -5.25 -5.43
N ILE A 118 7.75 -4.36 -5.83
CA ILE A 118 8.08 -3.10 -6.52
C ILE A 118 7.73 -1.85 -5.70
N PHE A 119 7.10 -1.99 -4.53
CA PHE A 119 6.60 -0.87 -3.73
C PHE A 119 7.68 0.17 -3.41
N ASP A 120 8.87 -0.27 -2.97
CA ASP A 120 9.99 0.63 -2.64
C ASP A 120 10.46 1.48 -3.84
N ARG A 121 10.25 1.02 -5.08
CA ARG A 121 10.57 1.79 -6.30
C ARG A 121 9.53 2.87 -6.62
N TYR A 122 8.28 2.68 -6.20
CA TYR A 122 7.16 3.56 -6.55
C TYR A 122 6.68 4.47 -5.41
N LYS A 123 6.98 4.14 -4.15
CA LYS A 123 6.42 4.83 -2.98
C LYS A 123 6.68 6.35 -2.92
N ASP A 124 7.72 6.83 -3.59
CA ASP A 124 8.10 8.24 -3.66
C ASP A 124 7.65 8.94 -4.95
N ARG A 125 7.12 8.20 -5.93
CA ARG A 125 6.70 8.72 -7.26
C ARG A 125 5.28 9.28 -7.21
N ASP A 126 4.91 10.07 -8.23
CA ASP A 126 3.63 10.80 -8.35
C ASP A 126 2.90 10.50 -9.66
N SER A 127 2.73 9.23 -9.97
CA SER A 127 2.13 8.77 -11.23
C SER A 127 0.91 7.88 -11.00
N LYS A 128 0.18 7.60 -12.08
CA LYS A 128 -0.91 6.62 -12.09
C LYS A 128 -0.43 5.22 -11.71
N VAL A 129 0.75 4.81 -12.18
CA VAL A 129 1.33 3.49 -11.86
C VAL A 129 1.73 3.45 -10.39
N ALA A 130 2.35 4.53 -9.87
CA ALA A 130 2.69 4.64 -8.47
C ALA A 130 1.45 4.56 -7.57
N TYR A 131 0.35 5.23 -7.96
CA TYR A 131 -0.92 5.14 -7.24
C TYR A 131 -1.46 3.71 -7.24
N MET A 132 -1.46 3.03 -8.39
CA MET A 132 -1.88 1.63 -8.48
C MET A 132 -1.06 0.70 -7.57
N VAL A 133 0.27 0.85 -7.56
CA VAL A 133 1.17 0.06 -6.70
C VAL A 133 0.92 0.36 -5.23
N CYS A 134 0.83 1.64 -4.85
CA CYS A 134 0.56 2.02 -3.45
C CYS A 134 -0.80 1.49 -3.00
N GLN A 135 -1.86 1.65 -3.79
CA GLN A 135 -3.19 1.17 -3.42
C GLN A 135 -3.24 -0.36 -3.31
N ALA A 136 -2.62 -1.08 -4.26
CA ALA A 136 -2.51 -2.53 -4.19
C ALA A 136 -1.75 -3.00 -2.94
N THR A 137 -0.67 -2.30 -2.58
CA THR A 137 0.10 -2.60 -1.37
C THR A 137 -0.74 -2.36 -0.11
N MET A 138 -1.48 -1.24 -0.03
CA MET A 138 -2.38 -0.94 1.08
C MET A 138 -3.45 -2.03 1.23
N TRP A 139 -4.21 -2.33 0.17
CA TRP A 139 -5.28 -3.32 0.23
C TRP A 139 -4.77 -4.74 0.44
N GLY A 140 -3.62 -5.10 -0.14
CA GLY A 140 -2.98 -6.40 0.09
C GLY A 140 -2.52 -6.58 1.54
N ARG A 141 -1.93 -5.54 2.16
CA ARG A 141 -1.59 -5.56 3.59
C ARG A 141 -2.86 -5.67 4.46
N LEU A 142 -3.93 -4.95 4.13
CA LEU A 142 -5.20 -5.03 4.86
C LEU A 142 -5.87 -6.40 4.76
N ALA A 143 -5.88 -7.01 3.57
CA ALA A 143 -6.47 -8.34 3.34
C ALA A 143 -5.80 -9.45 4.16
N GLU A 144 -4.53 -9.25 4.52
CA GLU A 144 -3.72 -10.17 5.32
C GLU A 144 -3.61 -9.73 6.80
N GLY A 145 -4.47 -8.81 7.24
CA GLY A 145 -4.51 -8.36 8.64
C GLY A 145 -3.34 -7.48 9.09
N ASP A 146 -2.48 -7.00 8.17
CA ASP A 146 -1.33 -6.15 8.46
C ASP A 146 -1.71 -4.65 8.43
N ARG A 147 -2.67 -4.29 9.28
CA ARG A 147 -3.28 -2.95 9.33
C ARG A 147 -2.27 -1.84 9.59
N ALA A 148 -1.31 -2.07 10.47
CA ALA A 148 -0.29 -1.08 10.81
C ALA A 148 0.62 -0.78 9.61
N ALA A 149 1.08 -1.81 8.90
CA ALA A 149 1.91 -1.62 7.73
C ALA A 149 1.15 -0.98 6.54
N ALA A 150 -0.17 -1.11 6.47
CA ALA A 150 -0.99 -0.49 5.42
C ALA A 150 -0.99 1.05 5.47
N LEU A 151 -0.57 1.69 6.58
CA LEU A 151 -0.54 3.15 6.68
C LEU A 151 0.49 3.81 5.75
N GLU A 152 1.68 3.21 5.60
CA GLU A 152 2.72 3.74 4.72
C GLU A 152 2.21 3.92 3.27
N PRO A 153 1.71 2.87 2.58
CA PRO A 153 1.16 3.02 1.24
C PRO A 153 -0.09 3.91 1.19
N TYR A 154 -0.92 3.92 2.25
CA TYR A 154 -2.05 4.85 2.32
C TYR A 154 -1.61 6.33 2.28
N PHE A 155 -0.57 6.69 3.03
CA PHE A 155 -0.01 8.04 3.01
C PHE A 155 0.65 8.37 1.66
N CYS A 156 1.29 7.39 1.01
CA CYS A 156 1.74 7.55 -0.37
C CYS A 156 0.56 7.85 -1.31
N CYS A 157 -0.57 7.11 -1.19
CA CYS A 157 -1.78 7.40 -1.96
C CYS A 157 -2.29 8.82 -1.72
N LEU A 158 -2.40 9.26 -0.45
CA LEU A 158 -2.81 10.63 -0.12
C LEU A 158 -1.89 11.69 -0.74
N ARG A 159 -0.57 11.47 -0.70
CA ARG A 159 0.42 12.37 -1.32
C ARG A 159 0.20 12.49 -2.83
N ILE A 160 0.04 11.37 -3.52
CA ILE A 160 -0.19 11.35 -4.98
C ILE A 160 -1.51 12.05 -5.31
N MET A 161 -2.62 11.68 -4.66
CA MET A 161 -3.93 12.28 -4.90
C MET A 161 -3.96 13.79 -4.64
N LYS A 162 -3.23 14.26 -3.63
CA LYS A 162 -3.09 15.69 -3.35
C LYS A 162 -2.37 16.44 -4.47
N LYS A 163 -1.26 15.89 -4.98
CA LYS A 163 -0.52 16.51 -6.10
C LYS A 163 -1.31 16.44 -7.41
N SER A 164 -2.07 15.37 -7.60
CA SER A 164 -2.90 15.10 -8.78
C SER A 164 -4.35 15.56 -8.64
N ALA A 165 -4.67 16.44 -7.67
CA ALA A 165 -6.04 16.89 -7.42
C ALA A 165 -6.72 17.58 -8.62
N ARG A 166 -5.96 17.94 -9.65
CA ARG A 166 -6.43 18.53 -10.91
C ARG A 166 -6.61 17.51 -12.05
N THR A 167 -6.14 16.27 -11.88
CA THR A 167 -6.13 15.23 -12.92
C THR A 167 -6.81 13.95 -12.41
N SER A 168 -8.09 13.80 -12.74
CA SER A 168 -8.91 12.63 -12.36
C SER A 168 -8.36 11.29 -12.89
N GLU A 169 -7.51 11.31 -13.91
CA GLU A 169 -6.93 10.12 -14.52
C GLU A 169 -5.94 9.37 -13.61
N VAL A 170 -5.26 10.09 -12.70
CA VAL A 170 -4.25 9.48 -11.81
C VAL A 170 -4.90 8.53 -10.80
N THR A 171 -6.17 8.78 -10.44
CA THR A 171 -6.90 7.99 -9.45
C THR A 171 -7.71 6.84 -10.05
N GLN A 172 -7.67 6.64 -11.37
CA GLN A 172 -8.37 5.54 -12.01
C GLN A 172 -7.57 4.24 -11.86
N LEU A 173 -8.09 3.34 -11.03
CA LEU A 173 -7.58 2.00 -10.85
C LEU A 173 -8.30 0.99 -11.77
N PRO A 174 -7.65 -0.13 -12.10
CA PRO A 174 -8.37 -1.25 -12.70
C PRO A 174 -9.39 -1.85 -11.74
N GLY A 175 -10.58 -2.17 -12.25
CA GLY A 175 -11.69 -2.71 -11.46
C GLY A 175 -12.72 -1.65 -11.08
N SER A 176 -13.66 -2.01 -10.21
CA SER A 176 -14.75 -1.14 -9.76
C SER A 176 -14.52 -0.48 -8.41
N ARG A 177 -13.59 -0.99 -7.59
CA ARG A 177 -13.30 -0.44 -6.27
C ARG A 177 -12.43 0.81 -6.39
N SER A 178 -12.84 1.86 -5.70
CA SER A 178 -12.04 3.05 -5.44
C SER A 178 -11.69 3.14 -3.96
N LEU A 179 -10.62 3.85 -3.62
CA LEU A 179 -10.35 4.23 -2.24
C LEU A 179 -11.46 5.16 -1.75
N ASP A 180 -12.22 4.72 -0.76
CA ASP A 180 -13.24 5.53 -0.09
C ASP A 180 -12.58 6.34 1.02
N TYR A 181 -12.35 7.63 0.75
CA TYR A 181 -11.75 8.54 1.71
C TYR A 181 -12.41 9.91 1.66
N ASP A 182 -12.49 10.54 2.83
CA ASP A 182 -12.97 11.90 2.95
C ASP A 182 -11.83 12.87 2.61
N LYS A 183 -12.01 13.67 1.55
CA LYS A 183 -10.97 14.59 1.05
C LYS A 183 -10.60 15.70 2.03
N GLN A 184 -11.53 16.09 2.91
CA GLN A 184 -11.34 17.19 3.84
C GLN A 184 -10.53 16.76 5.07
N THR A 185 -10.77 15.55 5.54
CA THR A 185 -10.20 14.98 6.76
C THR A 185 -9.03 14.05 6.48
N GLY A 186 -8.98 13.43 5.30
CA GLY A 186 -8.00 12.39 4.97
C GLY A 186 -8.19 11.12 5.78
N LEU A 187 -9.41 10.83 6.24
CA LEU A 187 -9.78 9.56 6.86
C LEU A 187 -10.37 8.62 5.80
N THR A 188 -10.21 7.30 5.97
CA THR A 188 -10.74 6.27 5.07
C THR A 188 -11.44 5.15 5.83
N SER A 189 -12.50 4.59 5.23
CA SER A 189 -13.32 3.49 5.81
C SER A 189 -12.58 2.17 5.79
N ASP A 190 -11.69 2.00 4.81
CA ASP A 190 -10.84 0.83 4.64
C ASP A 190 -9.91 0.59 5.85
N LEU A 191 -9.58 1.66 6.58
CA LEU A 191 -8.64 1.62 7.70
C LEU A 191 -9.05 2.60 8.79
N LEU A 192 -9.82 2.14 9.78
CA LEU A 192 -10.05 2.93 11.00
C LEU A 192 -8.73 3.20 11.75
N PRO A 193 -8.53 4.39 12.39
CA PRO A 193 -7.38 4.73 13.23
C PRO A 193 -7.29 3.93 14.54
N LEU A 194 -7.22 2.60 14.43
CA LEU A 194 -7.13 1.65 15.53
C LEU A 194 -6.30 0.45 15.10
N PHE A 195 -5.26 0.15 15.88
CA PHE A 195 -4.28 -0.90 15.62
C PHE A 195 -4.22 -1.84 16.83
N PHE A 196 -4.35 -3.13 16.57
CA PHE A 196 -4.53 -4.14 17.62
C PHE A 196 -3.22 -4.79 18.08
N ASP A 197 -2.22 -4.84 17.21
CA ASP A 197 -0.95 -5.53 17.43
C ASP A 197 0.17 -4.51 17.70
N ARG A 198 0.73 -4.57 18.91
CA ARG A 198 1.79 -3.69 19.39
C ARG A 198 3.06 -3.80 18.56
N ASP A 199 3.50 -5.01 18.26
CA ASP A 199 4.79 -5.25 17.60
C ASP A 199 4.72 -4.82 16.13
N LYS A 200 3.60 -5.11 15.46
CA LYS A 200 3.33 -4.61 14.10
C LYS A 200 3.25 -3.09 14.08
N ALA A 201 2.60 -2.47 15.06
CA ALA A 201 2.52 -1.01 15.17
C ALA A 201 3.91 -0.39 15.34
N ALA A 202 4.73 -0.91 16.26
CA ALA A 202 6.09 -0.43 16.49
C ALA A 202 6.97 -0.58 15.24
N LYS A 203 6.86 -1.71 14.51
CA LYS A 203 7.60 -1.94 13.27
C LYS A 203 7.18 -1.00 12.13
N ALA A 204 5.90 -0.68 12.02
CA ALA A 204 5.36 0.19 10.96
C ALA A 204 5.61 1.68 11.21
N LEU A 205 5.68 2.10 12.48
CA LEU A 205 5.74 3.50 12.90
C LEU A 205 6.84 4.34 12.22
N PRO A 206 8.11 3.87 12.06
CA PRO A 206 9.13 4.65 11.37
C PRO A 206 8.78 4.92 9.90
N LYS A 207 8.34 3.91 9.17
CA LYS A 207 7.99 4.02 7.74
C LYS A 207 6.75 4.88 7.51
N ALA A 208 5.71 4.68 8.32
CA ALA A 208 4.51 5.51 8.29
C ALA A 208 4.82 6.97 8.63
N SER A 209 5.73 7.23 9.57
CA SER A 209 6.16 8.61 9.91
C SER A 209 6.82 9.31 8.71
N VAL A 210 7.72 8.63 7.99
CA VAL A 210 8.38 9.17 6.79
C VAL A 210 7.36 9.43 5.68
N ALA A 211 6.44 8.48 5.45
CA ALA A 211 5.39 8.67 4.46
C ALA A 211 4.45 9.84 4.84
N ALA A 212 4.07 9.98 6.10
CA ALA A 212 3.23 11.08 6.60
C ALA A 212 3.89 12.45 6.39
N THR A 213 5.18 12.60 6.66
CA THR A 213 5.90 13.87 6.46
C THR A 213 6.07 14.21 4.99
N SER A 214 6.19 13.20 4.11
CA SER A 214 6.32 13.38 2.66
C SER A 214 5.08 13.99 1.98
N ILE A 215 3.91 13.98 2.63
CA ILE A 215 2.68 14.63 2.14
C ILE A 215 2.86 16.16 2.07
N GLY A 216 3.76 16.72 2.88
CA GLY A 216 4.11 18.15 2.90
C GLY A 216 3.07 19.05 3.54
N SER A 217 3.25 20.37 3.39
CA SER A 217 2.37 21.40 3.97
C SER A 217 0.92 21.24 3.49
N GLY A 218 -0.04 21.32 4.41
CA GLY A 218 -1.46 21.07 4.11
C GLY A 218 -1.80 19.59 3.94
N ALA A 219 -1.07 18.68 4.60
CA ALA A 219 -1.58 17.34 4.86
C ALA A 219 -2.88 17.45 5.69
N PRO A 220 -3.92 16.66 5.38
CA PRO A 220 -5.16 16.71 6.13
C PRO A 220 -4.94 16.17 7.55
N ASP A 221 -5.65 16.73 8.52
CA ASP A 221 -5.46 16.46 9.96
C ASP A 221 -5.72 14.99 10.34
N GLY A 222 -6.45 14.21 9.54
CA GLY A 222 -6.62 12.76 9.73
C GLY A 222 -5.30 11.98 9.67
N VAL A 223 -4.28 12.48 8.96
CA VAL A 223 -2.92 11.92 9.02
C VAL A 223 -2.38 11.97 10.45
N LEU A 224 -2.63 13.06 11.17
CA LEU A 224 -2.20 13.22 12.57
C LEU A 224 -2.95 12.24 13.48
N VAL A 225 -4.23 11.99 13.22
CA VAL A 225 -5.04 11.00 13.93
C VAL A 225 -4.46 9.59 13.76
N TYR A 226 -4.17 9.17 12.53
CA TYR A 226 -3.55 7.87 12.26
C TYR A 226 -2.19 7.72 12.95
N MET A 227 -1.35 8.75 12.87
CA MET A 227 -0.02 8.72 13.49
C MET A 227 -0.10 8.67 15.03
N ALA A 228 -1.03 9.39 15.64
CA ALA A 228 -1.26 9.33 17.07
C ALA A 228 -1.76 7.93 17.48
N ALA A 229 -2.76 7.39 16.80
CA ALA A 229 -3.30 6.05 17.09
C ALA A 229 -2.25 4.94 16.91
N LEU A 230 -1.41 5.02 15.86
CA LEU A 230 -0.31 4.08 15.62
C LEU A 230 0.74 4.17 16.72
N ALA A 231 1.11 5.38 17.13
CA ALA A 231 2.07 5.61 18.21
C ALA A 231 1.54 5.10 19.57
N ILE A 232 0.24 5.25 19.86
CA ILE A 232 -0.41 4.68 21.06
C ILE A 232 -0.31 3.15 21.02
N ALA A 233 -0.64 2.52 19.90
CA ALA A 233 -0.56 1.06 19.76
C ALA A 233 0.88 0.54 19.88
N ALA A 234 1.87 1.33 19.44
CA ALA A 234 3.29 1.04 19.63
C ALA A 234 3.82 1.38 21.03
N GLU A 235 2.97 1.84 21.96
CA GLU A 235 3.33 2.34 23.30
C GLU A 235 4.32 3.52 23.30
N ASN A 236 4.42 4.25 22.19
CA ASN A 236 5.22 5.48 22.09
C ASN A 236 4.36 6.70 22.44
N PHE A 237 3.96 6.79 23.72
CA PHE A 237 3.00 7.79 24.20
C PHE A 237 3.47 9.23 24.04
N SER A 238 4.78 9.49 24.14
CA SER A 238 5.34 10.85 23.94
C SER A 238 5.15 11.31 22.49
N GLN A 239 5.41 10.43 21.52
CA GLN A 239 5.19 10.72 20.12
C GLN A 239 3.69 10.82 19.80
N ALA A 240 2.86 9.95 20.39
CA ALA A 240 1.41 10.04 20.25
C ALA A 240 0.86 11.39 20.69
N GLU A 241 1.30 11.87 21.86
CA GLU A 241 0.89 13.16 22.41
C GLU A 241 1.33 14.33 21.51
N SER A 242 2.53 14.25 20.93
CA SER A 242 3.01 15.23 19.95
C SER A 242 2.10 15.31 18.71
N TRP A 243 1.70 14.17 18.15
CA TRP A 243 0.77 14.12 17.02
C TRP A 243 -0.63 14.62 17.39
N LYS A 244 -1.17 14.14 18.52
CA LYS A 244 -2.49 14.54 19.04
C LYS A 244 -2.59 16.05 19.23
N ASN A 245 -1.57 16.66 19.85
CA ASN A 245 -1.54 18.10 20.12
C ASN A 245 -1.42 18.97 18.87
N ARG A 246 -1.19 18.40 17.70
CA ARG A 246 -1.16 19.13 16.42
C ARG A 246 -2.49 19.10 15.68
N ILE A 247 -3.47 18.31 16.14
CA ILE A 247 -4.82 18.30 15.58
C ILE A 247 -5.48 19.65 15.90
N ARG A 248 -5.82 20.42 14.87
CA ARG A 248 -6.39 21.79 14.98
C ARG A 248 -7.62 22.00 14.11
N SER A 249 -8.14 20.94 13.53
CA SER A 249 -9.25 20.98 12.58
C SER A 249 -10.55 21.58 13.14
N GLY A 250 -11.21 22.37 12.30
CA GLY A 250 -12.58 22.83 12.51
C GLY A 250 -13.65 21.76 12.26
N ASN A 251 -13.29 20.67 11.56
CA ASN A 251 -14.21 19.61 11.13
C ASN A 251 -14.75 18.83 12.36
N PRO A 252 -16.08 18.62 12.49
CA PRO A 252 -16.69 17.94 13.64
C PRO A 252 -16.12 16.55 13.92
N THR A 253 -15.91 15.74 12.88
CA THR A 253 -15.32 14.40 12.99
C THR A 253 -13.92 14.48 13.60
N LEU A 254 -13.09 15.40 13.13
CA LEU A 254 -11.71 15.55 13.62
C LEU A 254 -11.61 16.12 15.04
N LYS A 255 -12.56 16.97 15.45
CA LYS A 255 -12.60 17.57 16.79
C LYS A 255 -12.80 16.56 17.92
N GLN A 256 -13.39 15.40 17.62
CA GLN A 256 -13.69 14.36 18.60
C GLN A 256 -12.49 13.43 18.86
N TRP A 257 -11.55 13.33 17.91
CA TRP A 257 -10.42 12.41 18.00
C TRP A 257 -9.47 12.63 19.18
N PRO A 258 -9.17 13.87 19.64
CA PRO A 258 -8.34 14.05 20.83
C PRO A 258 -8.88 13.32 22.08
N VAL A 259 -10.20 13.24 22.25
CA VAL A 259 -10.83 12.51 23.36
C VAL A 259 -10.70 11.01 23.13
N ILE A 260 -11.00 10.53 21.92
CA ILE A 260 -10.88 9.10 21.55
C ILE A 260 -9.45 8.59 21.72
N LEU A 261 -8.45 9.35 21.25
CA LEU A 261 -7.02 9.04 21.40
C LEU A 261 -6.58 9.07 22.87
N THR A 262 -7.14 9.98 23.68
CA THR A 262 -6.85 10.02 25.12
C THR A 262 -7.39 8.78 25.81
N ALA A 263 -8.63 8.37 25.52
CA ALA A 263 -9.21 7.14 26.03
C ALA A 263 -8.41 5.90 25.58
N GLN A 264 -7.99 5.84 24.32
CA GLN A 264 -7.14 4.76 23.81
C GLN A 264 -5.80 4.68 24.57
N SER A 265 -5.15 5.82 24.80
CA SER A 265 -3.91 5.87 25.59
C SER A 265 -4.13 5.40 27.02
N ARG A 266 -5.21 5.86 27.66
CA ARG A 266 -5.58 5.45 29.03
C ARG A 266 -5.81 3.94 29.13
N ILE A 267 -6.49 3.33 28.15
CA ILE A 267 -6.67 1.87 28.08
C ILE A 267 -5.32 1.15 28.02
N GLN A 268 -4.39 1.62 27.18
CA GLN A 268 -3.06 1.01 27.06
C GLN A 268 -2.22 1.15 28.34
N THR A 269 -2.40 2.25 29.09
CA THR A 269 -1.71 2.46 30.37
C THR A 269 -2.46 1.88 31.58
N GLY A 270 -3.61 1.23 31.37
CA GLY A 270 -4.41 0.61 32.43
C GLY A 270 -5.36 1.54 33.19
N ASP A 271 -5.49 2.81 32.80
CA ASP A 271 -6.50 3.74 33.34
C ASP A 271 -7.87 3.51 32.68
N LEU A 272 -8.46 2.36 32.98
CA LEU A 272 -9.73 1.94 32.39
C LEU A 272 -10.90 2.82 32.85
N ILE A 273 -10.86 3.31 34.10
CA ILE A 273 -11.91 4.15 34.67
C ILE A 273 -11.92 5.51 33.97
N GLY A 274 -10.74 6.13 33.83
CA GLY A 274 -10.60 7.40 33.13
C GLY A 274 -11.01 7.27 31.66
N ALA A 275 -10.64 6.18 30.98
CA ALA A 275 -11.05 5.96 29.59
C ALA A 275 -12.57 5.92 29.43
N ARG A 276 -13.27 5.20 30.33
CA ARG A 276 -14.73 5.14 30.32
C ARG A 276 -15.35 6.51 30.61
N ALA A 277 -14.85 7.20 31.64
CA ALA A 277 -15.36 8.51 32.04
C ALA A 277 -15.28 9.56 30.91
N ASP A 278 -14.26 9.45 30.04
CA ASP A 278 -14.13 10.32 28.87
C ASP A 278 -15.13 9.98 27.75
N LEU A 279 -15.42 8.70 27.53
CA LEU A 279 -16.21 8.23 26.37
C LEU A 279 -17.71 8.14 26.64
N GLU A 280 -18.11 7.63 27.81
CA GLU A 280 -19.51 7.30 28.13
C GLU A 280 -20.46 8.51 28.01
N PRO A 281 -20.13 9.72 28.50
CA PRO A 281 -21.02 10.89 28.34
C PRO A 281 -21.19 11.36 26.90
N LEU A 282 -20.27 10.97 26.00
CA LEU A 282 -20.19 11.45 24.63
C LEU A 282 -20.60 10.42 23.59
N ILE A 283 -20.86 9.16 24.00
CA ILE A 283 -20.97 8.05 23.05
C ILE A 283 -22.03 8.28 21.96
N TYR A 284 -23.16 8.88 22.31
CA TYR A 284 -24.25 9.20 21.38
C TYR A 284 -24.11 10.56 20.68
N SER A 285 -23.15 11.40 21.10
CA SER A 285 -22.88 12.70 20.48
C SER A 285 -21.70 12.65 19.50
N PHE A 286 -20.97 11.53 19.45
CA PHE A 286 -19.95 11.32 18.43
C PHE A 286 -20.57 11.28 17.03
N GLU A 287 -19.83 11.84 16.05
CA GLU A 287 -20.15 11.70 14.64
C GLU A 287 -20.21 10.22 14.27
N THR A 288 -21.13 9.83 13.38
CA THR A 288 -21.35 8.43 12.96
C THR A 288 -20.05 7.73 12.58
N TRP A 289 -19.12 8.46 11.97
CA TRP A 289 -17.80 7.95 11.60
C TRP A 289 -16.93 7.48 12.77
N ASN A 290 -17.01 8.17 13.90
CA ASN A 290 -16.17 7.93 15.06
C ASN A 290 -16.80 6.94 16.05
N GLN A 291 -18.12 6.76 15.98
CA GLN A 291 -18.87 5.88 16.87
C GLN A 291 -18.33 4.44 16.94
N PRO A 292 -17.95 3.75 15.84
CA PRO A 292 -17.47 2.38 15.93
C PRO A 292 -16.25 2.25 16.85
N VAL A 293 -15.27 3.15 16.70
CA VAL A 293 -14.05 3.16 17.52
C VAL A 293 -14.36 3.54 18.96
N ALA A 294 -15.24 4.53 19.18
CA ALA A 294 -15.64 4.94 20.53
C ALA A 294 -16.36 3.83 21.30
N TRP A 295 -17.32 3.15 20.67
CA TRP A 295 -18.03 2.00 21.26
C TRP A 295 -17.08 0.86 21.61
N TYR A 296 -16.18 0.52 20.67
CA TYR A 296 -15.16 -0.48 20.92
C TYR A 296 -14.29 -0.12 22.13
N LEU A 297 -13.70 1.08 22.17
CA LEU A 297 -12.83 1.50 23.28
C LEU A 297 -13.58 1.56 24.62
N MET A 298 -14.82 2.07 24.63
CA MET A 298 -15.66 2.06 25.82
C MET A 298 -15.91 0.64 26.33
N GLY A 299 -16.27 -0.28 25.44
CA GLY A 299 -16.43 -1.70 25.79
C GLY A 299 -15.14 -2.34 26.31
N ILE A 300 -14.00 -2.08 25.67
CA ILE A 300 -12.68 -2.56 26.14
C ILE A 300 -12.38 -2.08 27.56
N SER A 301 -12.65 -0.81 27.86
CA SER A 301 -12.41 -0.23 29.19
C SER A 301 -13.20 -0.96 30.29
N GLY A 302 -14.44 -1.37 30.02
CA GLY A 302 -15.25 -2.14 30.96
C GLY A 302 -14.80 -3.60 30.99
N ALA A 303 -14.67 -4.22 29.82
CA ALA A 303 -14.38 -5.63 29.67
C ALA A 303 -13.05 -6.02 30.32
N ARG A 304 -12.04 -5.14 30.29
CA ARG A 304 -10.72 -5.39 30.91
C ARG A 304 -10.64 -5.03 32.39
N SER A 305 -11.73 -4.55 33.00
CA SER A 305 -11.78 -4.27 34.44
C SER A 305 -11.58 -5.54 35.29
N SER A 306 -11.27 -5.35 36.57
CA SER A 306 -11.31 -6.40 37.59
C SER A 306 -12.65 -6.49 38.31
N GLU A 307 -13.53 -5.50 38.14
CA GLU A 307 -14.84 -5.45 38.80
C GLU A 307 -15.89 -6.17 37.93
N PHE A 308 -16.55 -7.18 38.50
CA PHE A 308 -17.51 -8.03 37.79
C PHE A 308 -18.58 -7.23 37.01
N LEU A 309 -19.27 -6.29 37.68
CA LEU A 309 -20.32 -5.47 37.05
C LEU A 309 -19.78 -4.62 35.88
N ARG A 310 -18.53 -4.13 35.96
CA ARG A 310 -17.92 -3.39 34.86
C ARG A 310 -17.55 -4.28 33.69
N ILE A 311 -17.12 -5.52 33.97
CA ILE A 311 -16.87 -6.51 32.92
C ILE A 311 -18.16 -6.83 32.18
N GLU A 312 -19.27 -7.06 32.90
CA GLU A 312 -20.58 -7.31 32.28
C GLU A 312 -21.03 -6.12 31.41
N ASN A 313 -20.97 -4.89 31.93
CA ASN A 313 -21.30 -3.70 31.14
C ASN A 313 -20.40 -3.55 29.92
N GLY A 314 -19.09 -3.78 30.07
CA GLY A 314 -18.15 -3.74 28.95
C GLY A 314 -18.41 -4.81 27.89
N VAL A 315 -18.84 -6.01 28.29
CA VAL A 315 -19.29 -7.06 27.37
C VAL A 315 -20.51 -6.59 26.58
N LEU A 316 -21.50 -5.98 27.24
CA LEU A 316 -22.68 -5.43 26.55
C LEU A 316 -22.29 -4.33 25.57
N ASP A 317 -21.42 -3.40 25.97
CA ASP A 317 -20.91 -2.32 25.12
C ASP A 317 -20.18 -2.87 23.88
N LEU A 318 -19.31 -3.88 24.04
CA LEU A 318 -18.62 -4.53 22.91
C LEU A 318 -19.61 -5.22 21.95
N LEU A 319 -20.67 -5.83 22.48
CA LEU A 319 -21.69 -6.51 21.68
C LEU A 319 -22.56 -5.55 20.83
N HIS A 320 -22.48 -4.24 21.04
CA HIS A 320 -23.09 -3.25 20.14
C HIS A 320 -22.36 -3.16 18.79
N VAL A 321 -21.05 -3.46 18.76
CA VAL A 321 -20.23 -3.21 17.56
C VAL A 321 -20.61 -4.13 16.38
N PRO A 322 -20.71 -5.46 16.53
CA PRO A 322 -21.03 -6.34 15.40
C PRO A 322 -22.36 -6.04 14.68
N PRO A 323 -23.51 -5.89 15.36
CA PRO A 323 -24.77 -5.65 14.68
C PRO A 323 -24.87 -4.27 14.03
N LEU A 324 -24.20 -3.25 14.58
CA LEU A 324 -24.28 -1.88 14.07
C LEU A 324 -23.24 -1.57 12.99
N PHE A 325 -22.03 -2.12 13.12
CA PHE A 325 -20.87 -1.71 12.32
C PHE A 325 -20.15 -2.89 11.65
N GLY A 326 -20.58 -4.13 11.88
CA GLY A 326 -19.85 -5.31 11.43
C GLY A 326 -19.77 -5.50 9.91
N ASN A 327 -20.73 -4.96 9.16
CA ASN A 327 -20.70 -5.01 7.70
C ASN A 327 -19.61 -4.09 7.13
N ASP A 328 -19.47 -2.89 7.68
CA ASP A 328 -18.52 -1.87 7.21
C ASP A 328 -17.13 -2.06 7.82
N HIS A 329 -17.07 -2.60 9.04
CA HIS A 329 -15.85 -2.74 9.83
C HIS A 329 -15.69 -4.17 10.41
N PRO A 330 -15.55 -5.20 9.55
CA PRO A 330 -15.53 -6.60 9.98
C PRO A 330 -14.37 -6.92 10.93
N GLU A 331 -13.18 -6.33 10.73
CA GLU A 331 -12.03 -6.51 11.64
C GLU A 331 -12.30 -5.92 13.04
N LEU A 332 -13.03 -4.80 13.14
CA LEU A 332 -13.38 -4.19 14.43
C LEU A 332 -14.44 -5.03 15.15
N ALA A 333 -15.45 -5.50 14.43
CA ALA A 333 -16.47 -6.40 14.98
C ALA A 333 -15.84 -7.72 15.46
N ALA A 334 -14.90 -8.28 14.70
CA ALA A 334 -14.15 -9.46 15.10
C ALA A 334 -13.31 -9.21 16.36
N ALA A 335 -12.63 -8.07 16.45
CA ALA A 335 -11.89 -7.66 17.65
C ALA A 335 -12.82 -7.55 18.86
N ALA A 336 -13.99 -6.92 18.70
CA ALA A 336 -14.98 -6.78 19.76
C ALA A 336 -15.46 -8.16 20.29
N LEU A 337 -15.79 -9.09 19.38
CA LEU A 337 -16.21 -10.44 19.77
C LEU A 337 -15.08 -11.24 20.46
N ALA A 338 -13.83 -11.07 20.02
CA ALA A 338 -12.68 -11.73 20.64
C ALA A 338 -12.43 -11.24 22.07
N GLU A 339 -12.61 -9.94 22.30
CA GLU A 339 -12.50 -9.32 23.62
C GLU A 339 -13.67 -9.70 24.52
N THR A 340 -14.89 -9.76 23.99
CA THR A 340 -16.06 -10.30 24.70
C THR A 340 -15.85 -11.76 25.10
N TYR A 341 -15.35 -12.60 24.20
CA TYR A 341 -15.00 -13.99 24.50
C TYR A 341 -14.03 -14.10 25.68
N SER A 342 -12.97 -13.29 25.65
CA SER A 342 -11.95 -13.27 26.69
C SER A 342 -12.49 -12.76 28.03
N ALA A 343 -13.36 -11.74 28.01
CA ALA A 343 -14.05 -11.21 29.18
C ALA A 343 -14.98 -12.25 29.83
N LEU A 344 -15.84 -12.90 29.05
CA LEU A 344 -16.76 -13.95 29.54
C LEU A 344 -16.01 -15.12 30.17
N ARG A 345 -14.87 -15.54 29.60
CA ARG A 345 -14.03 -16.56 30.22
C ARG A 345 -13.46 -16.14 31.57
N ARG A 346 -13.05 -14.88 31.74
CA ARG A 346 -12.53 -14.36 33.01
C ARG A 346 -13.58 -14.36 34.11
N ILE A 347 -14.84 -14.06 33.78
CA ILE A 347 -15.96 -14.11 34.73
C ILE A 347 -16.65 -15.48 34.80
N GLN A 348 -15.98 -16.53 34.31
CA GLN A 348 -16.44 -17.93 34.42
C GLN A 348 -17.81 -18.18 33.78
N GLN A 349 -18.07 -17.57 32.63
CA GLN A 349 -19.26 -17.77 31.79
C GLN A 349 -18.89 -18.55 30.50
N PRO A 350 -18.51 -19.84 30.61
CA PRO A 350 -17.91 -20.59 29.50
C PRO A 350 -18.90 -20.89 28.37
N GLU A 351 -20.19 -21.08 28.66
CA GLU A 351 -21.21 -21.38 27.65
C GLU A 351 -21.40 -20.18 26.72
N GLN A 352 -21.62 -19.00 27.29
CA GLN A 352 -21.73 -17.75 26.54
C GLN A 352 -20.45 -17.45 25.78
N ALA A 353 -19.28 -17.71 26.36
CA ALA A 353 -18.02 -17.57 25.64
C ALA A 353 -17.97 -18.49 24.39
N GLN A 354 -18.42 -19.74 24.47
CA GLN A 354 -18.46 -20.62 23.30
C GLN A 354 -19.41 -20.13 22.21
N ASP A 355 -20.55 -19.53 22.57
CA ASP A 355 -21.48 -18.94 21.61
C ASP A 355 -20.86 -17.73 20.90
N ILE A 356 -20.19 -16.85 21.62
CA ILE A 356 -19.46 -15.71 21.04
C ILE A 356 -18.35 -16.18 20.11
N ARG A 357 -17.59 -17.22 20.51
CA ARG A 357 -16.58 -17.84 19.64
C ARG A 357 -17.22 -18.38 18.35
N ARG A 358 -18.38 -19.04 18.43
CA ARG A 358 -19.09 -19.55 17.25
C ARG A 358 -19.49 -18.41 16.32
N GLN A 359 -20.04 -17.32 16.85
CA GLN A 359 -20.41 -16.15 16.05
C GLN A 359 -19.20 -15.52 15.36
N LEU A 360 -18.08 -15.33 16.08
CA LEU A 360 -16.84 -14.82 15.50
C LEU A 360 -16.37 -15.65 14.31
N LEU A 361 -16.32 -16.98 14.49
CA LEU A 361 -15.83 -17.88 13.43
C LEU A 361 -16.78 -18.00 12.26
N LEU A 362 -18.09 -17.92 12.51
CA LEU A 362 -19.12 -18.03 11.48
C LEU A 362 -19.17 -16.78 10.59
N PHE A 363 -19.22 -15.58 11.20
CA PHE A 363 -19.44 -14.34 10.45
C PHE A 363 -18.15 -13.64 10.05
N TYR A 364 -17.07 -13.81 10.81
CA TYR A 364 -15.81 -13.10 10.61
C TYR A 364 -14.62 -14.04 10.49
N GLY A 365 -14.86 -15.26 9.98
CA GLY A 365 -13.85 -16.30 9.88
C GLY A 365 -12.56 -15.85 9.21
N GLY A 366 -12.61 -15.00 8.19
CA GLY A 366 -11.42 -14.49 7.47
C GLY A 366 -10.67 -13.34 8.14
N THR A 367 -11.00 -12.97 9.38
CA THR A 367 -10.34 -11.88 10.11
C THR A 367 -9.18 -12.37 10.98
N THR A 368 -8.27 -11.45 11.29
CA THR A 368 -7.09 -11.74 12.14
C THR A 368 -7.48 -12.32 13.50
N HIS A 369 -8.51 -11.75 14.14
CA HIS A 369 -8.96 -12.17 15.47
C HIS A 369 -9.63 -13.56 15.46
N ALA A 370 -10.34 -13.90 14.38
CA ALA A 370 -10.90 -15.24 14.21
C ALA A 370 -9.79 -16.29 14.02
N GLU A 371 -8.72 -15.97 13.31
CA GLU A 371 -7.56 -16.84 13.15
C GLU A 371 -6.82 -17.08 14.48
N GLN A 372 -6.58 -16.02 15.26
CA GLN A 372 -5.98 -16.12 16.59
C GLN A 372 -6.77 -17.05 17.51
N ILE A 373 -8.11 -16.91 17.52
CA ILE A 373 -8.98 -17.78 18.34
C ILE A 373 -8.97 -19.24 17.84
N ARG A 374 -8.87 -19.47 16.52
CA ARG A 374 -8.71 -20.83 15.97
C ARG A 374 -7.41 -21.48 16.46
N GLN A 375 -6.29 -20.77 16.34
CA GLN A 375 -4.97 -21.24 16.76
C GLN A 375 -4.91 -21.52 18.26
N ALA A 376 -5.42 -20.60 19.10
CA ALA A 376 -5.45 -20.76 20.55
C ALA A 376 -6.33 -21.94 21.02
N THR A 377 -7.32 -22.35 20.22
CA THR A 377 -8.13 -23.54 20.55
C THR A 377 -7.36 -24.83 20.21
N GLN A 378 -6.68 -24.86 19.06
CA GLN A 378 -5.93 -26.03 18.60
C GLN A 378 -4.74 -26.35 19.50
N SER A 379 -4.07 -25.33 20.04
CA SER A 379 -2.95 -25.53 20.98
C SER A 379 -3.39 -26.19 22.29
N ASN A 380 -4.63 -25.96 22.74
CA ASN A 380 -5.16 -26.54 23.98
C ASN A 380 -5.72 -27.96 23.80
N SER A 381 -5.87 -28.45 22.57
CA SER A 381 -6.37 -29.80 22.27
C SER A 381 -5.29 -30.85 22.05
N ASN A 382 -4.00 -30.46 22.04
CA ASN A 382 -2.85 -31.37 22.00
C ASN A 382 -2.13 -31.36 23.37
N PRO A 383 -2.60 -32.18 24.34
CA PRO A 383 -1.91 -32.37 25.61
C PRO A 383 -0.59 -33.15 25.48
#